data_AF-J0X275-F1
#
_entry.id   AF-J0X275-F1
#
_cell.length_a   1.000
_cell.length_b   1.000
_cell.length_c   1.000
_cell.angle_alpha   90.00
_cell.angle_beta   90.00
_cell.angle_gamma   90.00
#
_symmetry.space_group_name_H-M   'P 1'
#
loop_
_entity.id
_entity.type
_entity.pdbx_description
1 polymer ?
#
loop_
_entity_poly.entity_id
_entity_poly.type
_entity_poly.pdbx_seq_one_letter_code
_entity_poly.pdbx_strand_id
1 'polypeptide(L)' 'MTQTDIANLLNIGQKTYSDYELGKTRIPLDSMLVLARFYDVSMDYLSGASDIKTAYPRK' A
#
# COMPACT_ATOMS: atom_id res chain seq x y z
N MET A 1 11.77 -8.59 0.48
CA MET A 1 11.07 -7.51 -0.23
C MET A 1 11.55 -6.19 0.35
N THR A 2 12.10 -5.32 -0.49
CA THR A 2 12.71 -4.05 -0.10
C THR A 2 11.76 -2.89 -0.40
N GLN A 3 12.00 -1.71 0.19
CA GLN A 3 11.27 -0.48 -0.15
C GLN A 3 11.40 -0.14 -1.65
N THR A 4 12.54 -0.46 -2.27
CA THR A 4 12.76 -0.28 -3.71
C THR A 4 11.85 -1.18 -4.54
N ASP A 5 11.61 -2.43 -4.11
CA ASP A 5 10.72 -3.35 -4.82
C ASP A 5 9.27 -2.82 -4.85
N ILE A 6 8.81 -2.26 -3.73
CA ILE A 6 7.46 -1.70 -3.64
C ILE A 6 7.35 -0.36 -4.38
N ALA A 7 8.39 0.46 -4.33
CA ALA A 7 8.44 1.67 -5.13
C ALA A 7 8.36 1.35 -6.64
N ASN A 8 9.07 0.31 -7.09
CA ASN A 8 9.00 -0.18 -8.46
C ASN A 8 7.60 -0.73 -8.81
N LEU A 9 6.96 -1.48 -7.90
CA LEU A 9 5.57 -1.95 -8.06
C LEU A 9 4.59 -0.79 -8.28
N LEU A 10 4.80 0.32 -7.58
CA LEU A 10 3.97 1.51 -7.66
C LEU A 10 4.41 2.50 -8.77
N ASN A 11 5.50 2.19 -9.48
CA ASN A 11 6.14 3.08 -10.46
C ASN A 11 6.49 4.47 -9.88
N ILE A 12 7.03 4.50 -8.66
CA ILE A 12 7.48 5.70 -7.96
C ILE A 12 8.94 5.55 -7.50
N GLY A 13 9.55 6.65 -7.05
CA GLY A 13 10.89 6.61 -6.45
C GLY A 13 10.88 6.00 -5.04
N GLN A 14 11.96 5.31 -4.66
CA GLN A 14 12.11 4.71 -3.31
C GLN A 14 11.92 5.73 -2.19
N LYS A 15 12.42 6.96 -2.38
CA LYS A 15 12.22 8.05 -1.41
C LYS A 15 10.74 8.41 -1.22
N THR A 16 9.97 8.45 -2.31
CA THR A 16 8.52 8.71 -2.26
C THR A 16 7.81 7.63 -1.44
N TYR A 17 8.17 6.35 -1.66
CA TYR A 17 7.64 5.26 -0.84
C TYR A 17 8.04 5.37 0.63
N SER A 18 9.29 5.75 0.93
CA SER A 18 9.74 6.01 2.30
C SER A 18 8.96 7.18 2.95
N ASP A 19 8.66 8.23 2.21
CA ASP A 19 7.84 9.35 2.71
C ASP A 19 6.40 8.92 3.00
N TYR A 20 5.88 7.90 2.30
CA TYR A 20 4.59 7.27 2.62
C TYR A 20 4.63 6.51 3.94
N GLU A 21 5.65 5.65 4.14
CA GLU A 21 5.80 4.87 5.37
C GLU A 21 6.03 5.76 6.61
N LEU A 22 6.69 6.90 6.43
CA LEU A 22 6.91 7.89 7.48
C LEU A 22 5.73 8.86 7.67
N GLY A 23 4.67 8.75 6.87
CA GLY A 23 3.50 9.63 6.94
C GLY A 23 3.75 11.09 6.53
N LYS A 24 4.87 11.37 5.86
CA LYS A 24 5.24 12.72 5.38
C LYS A 24 4.40 13.15 4.17
N THR A 25 4.03 12.18 3.33
CA THR A 25 3.19 12.39 2.15
C THR A 25 2.00 11.45 2.19
N ARG A 26 0.81 11.94 1.82
CA ARG A 26 -0.36 11.06 1.69
C ARG A 26 -0.18 10.10 0.53
N ILE A 27 -0.53 8.84 0.76
CA ILE A 27 -0.52 7.82 -0.26
C ILE A 27 -1.72 8.04 -1.21
N PRO A 28 -1.51 8.03 -2.55
CA PRO A 28 -2.61 8.06 -3.50
C PRO A 28 -3.49 6.81 -3.40
N LEU A 29 -4.79 6.95 -3.69
CA LEU A 29 -5.75 5.83 -3.61
C LEU A 29 -5.37 4.69 -4.58
N ASP A 30 -4.92 5.01 -5.79
CA ASP A 30 -4.50 3.99 -6.77
C ASP A 30 -3.33 3.16 -6.24
N SER A 31 -2.37 3.80 -5.57
CA SER A 31 -1.27 3.10 -4.91
C SER A 31 -1.76 2.19 -3.78
N MET A 32 -2.73 2.64 -2.97
CA MET A 32 -3.34 1.76 -1.96
C MET A 32 -4.00 0.54 -2.58
N LEU A 33 -4.74 0.70 -3.68
CA LEU A 33 -5.42 -0.42 -4.34
C LEU A 33 -4.41 -1.44 -4.88
N VAL A 34 -3.29 -0.98 -5.44
CA VAL A 34 -2.19 -1.86 -5.88
C VAL A 34 -1.59 -2.61 -4.69
N LEU A 35 -1.28 -1.91 -3.58
CA LEU A 35 -0.74 -2.54 -2.37
C LEU A 35 -1.72 -3.55 -1.76
N ALA A 36 -2.99 -3.19 -1.64
CA ALA A 36 -4.03 -4.04 -1.07
C ALA A 36 -4.17 -5.34 -1.88
N ARG A 37 -4.17 -5.24 -3.22
CA ARG A 37 -4.17 -6.41 -4.10
C ARG A 37 -2.89 -7.23 -3.99
N PHE A 38 -1.73 -6.57 -3.95
CA PHE A 38 -0.43 -7.22 -3.91
C PHE A 38 -0.21 -8.02 -2.61
N TYR A 39 -0.63 -7.46 -1.47
CA TYR A 39 -0.54 -8.13 -0.17
C TYR A 39 -1.74 -9.06 0.12
N ASP A 40 -2.72 -9.13 -0.79
CA ASP A 40 -4.01 -9.82 -0.61
C ASP A 40 -4.71 -9.45 0.71
N VAL A 41 -4.87 -8.14 0.94
CA VAL A 41 -5.54 -7.58 2.12
C VAL A 41 -6.64 -6.59 1.74
N SER A 42 -7.62 -6.41 2.61
CA SER A 42 -8.66 -5.40 2.44
C SER A 42 -8.13 -3.99 2.63
N MET A 43 -8.84 -3.04 2.02
CA MET A 43 -8.56 -1.61 2.18
C MET A 43 -8.72 -1.15 3.63
N ASP A 44 -9.71 -1.67 4.36
CA ASP A 44 -9.95 -1.31 5.76
C ASP A 44 -8.76 -1.70 6.65
N TYR A 45 -8.18 -2.88 6.42
CA TYR A 45 -6.97 -3.31 7.11
C TYR A 45 -5.75 -2.49 6.69
N LEU A 46 -5.57 -2.28 5.39
CA LEU A 46 -4.42 -1.51 4.88
C LEU A 46 -4.42 -0.05 5.34
N SER A 47 -5.60 0.57 5.46
CA SER A 47 -5.75 1.95 5.92
C SER A 47 -5.71 2.10 7.44
N GLY A 48 -5.73 0.99 8.20
CA GLY A 48 -5.86 1.01 9.65
C GLY A 48 -7.27 1.39 10.15
N ALA A 49 -8.29 1.30 9.30
CA ALA A 49 -9.68 1.51 9.72
C ALA A 49 -10.24 0.28 10.47
N SER A 50 -9.59 -0.88 10.31
CA SER A 50 -9.92 -2.14 10.98
C SER A 50 -8.65 -2.92 11.31
N ASP A 51 -8.62 -3.57 12.46
CA ASP A 51 -7.56 -4.52 12.82
C ASP A 51 -7.81 -5.93 12.23
N ILE A 52 -8.96 -6.14 11.59
CA ILE A 52 -9.34 -7.43 11.01
C ILE A 52 -8.72 -7.55 9.62
N LYS A 53 -7.71 -8.42 9.50
CA LYS A 53 -7.12 -8.78 8.21
C LYS A 53 -8.07 -9.65 7.40
N THR A 54 -8.70 -9.08 6.38
CA THR A 54 -9.51 -9.81 5.38
C THR A 54 -8.82 -9.78 4.01
N ALA A 55 -9.11 -10.74 3.14
CA ALA A 55 -8.51 -10.82 1.81
C ALA A 55 -8.98 -9.68 0.89
N TYR A 56 -8.21 -9.37 -0.16
CA TYR A 56 -8.63 -8.37 -1.13
C TYR A 56 -9.86 -8.87 -1.90
N PRO A 57 -10.92 -8.06 -2.09
CA PRO A 57 -12.12 -8.49 -2.81
C PRO A 57 -11.79 -8.96 -4.23
N ARG A 58 -12.20 -10.18 -4.56
CA ARG A 58 -12.13 -10.73 -5.92
C ARG A 58 -13.48 -10.49 -6.59
N LYS A 59 -13.46 -9.89 -7.78
CA LYS A 59 -14.65 -9.79 -8.63
C LYS A 59 -14.97 -11.15 -9.24
#